data_AF-A0A932NVJ0-F1
#
_entry.id   AF-A0A932NVJ0-F1
#
_cell.length_a   1.000
_cell.length_b   1.000
_cell.length_c   1.000
_cell.angle_alpha   90.00
_cell.angle_beta   90.00
_cell.angle_gamma   90.00
#
_symmetry.space_group_name_H-M   'P 1'
#
loop_
_entity.id
_entity.type
_entity.pdbx_description
1 polymer ?
#
loop_
_entity_poly.entity_id
_entity_poly.type
_entity_poly.pdbx_seq_one_letter_code
_entity_poly.pdbx_strand_id
1 'polypeptide(L)'
;MQRRLDQTAIRFLAAILTFIAVLAPSGCVFKPAYLQGEKTDVPHRWKVEQLEIKGLSDDQRATLEQRGPPTFVRFFRAVQTRDPVFEWIYIGQDDSVELVWFAAGKRVEDVAVDSDPSAFRSTTRRRARIALLVGAGAAIVPAVVLLANR
;
A
#
# COMPACT_ATOMS: atom_id res chain seq x y z
N MET A 1 -38.83 -26.94 9.71
CA MET A 1 -38.70 -25.58 9.13
C MET A 1 -37.55 -24.76 9.75
N GLN A 2 -37.21 -24.97 11.04
CA GLN A 2 -36.06 -24.35 11.75
C GLN A 2 -34.69 -24.43 11.03
N ARG A 3 -34.29 -25.62 10.54
CA ARG A 3 -32.93 -25.84 9.98
C ARG A 3 -32.57 -24.99 8.75
N ARG A 4 -33.55 -24.48 7.98
CA ARG A 4 -33.25 -23.61 6.81
C ARG A 4 -32.85 -22.20 7.21
N LEU A 5 -33.33 -21.71 8.35
CA LEU A 5 -33.10 -20.34 8.82
C LEU A 5 -31.66 -20.15 9.33
N ASP A 6 -31.12 -21.16 10.01
CA ASP A 6 -29.73 -21.15 10.51
C ASP A 6 -28.72 -21.09 9.36
N GLN A 7 -29.00 -21.80 8.27
CA GLN A 7 -28.07 -21.91 7.14
C GLN A 7 -27.97 -20.61 6.34
N THR A 8 -29.05 -19.83 6.24
CA THR A 8 -29.04 -18.48 5.66
C THR A 8 -28.30 -17.48 6.53
N ALA A 9 -28.48 -17.52 7.85
CA ALA A 9 -27.78 -16.63 8.76
C ALA A 9 -26.27 -16.88 8.75
N ILE A 10 -25.85 -18.15 8.76
CA ILE A 10 -24.44 -18.55 8.67
C ILE A 10 -23.82 -18.10 7.33
N ARG A 11 -24.53 -18.26 6.22
CA ARG A 11 -24.06 -17.79 4.90
C ARG A 11 -23.91 -16.28 4.82
N PHE A 12 -24.82 -15.53 5.44
CA PHE A 12 -24.76 -14.08 5.49
C PHE A 12 -23.59 -13.58 6.34
N LEU A 13 -23.38 -14.21 7.50
CA LEU A 13 -22.28 -13.89 8.42
C LEU A 13 -20.92 -14.23 7.82
N ALA A 14 -20.83 -15.36 7.10
CA ALA A 14 -19.66 -15.74 6.31
C ALA A 14 -19.37 -14.71 5.20
N ALA A 15 -20.37 -14.27 4.45
CA ALA A 15 -20.20 -13.26 3.39
C ALA A 15 -19.69 -11.91 3.94
N ILE A 16 -20.20 -11.47 5.09
CA ILE A 16 -19.73 -10.25 5.77
C ILE A 16 -18.28 -10.41 6.24
N LEU A 17 -17.93 -11.55 6.85
CA LEU A 17 -16.54 -11.83 7.28
C LEU A 17 -15.58 -11.92 6.09
N THR A 18 -15.99 -12.54 4.98
CA THR A 18 -15.19 -12.58 3.75
C THR A 18 -14.99 -11.17 3.18
N PHE A 19 -16.04 -10.34 3.16
CA PHE A 19 -15.95 -8.95 2.70
C PHE A 19 -15.01 -8.10 3.58
N ILE A 20 -15.07 -8.26 4.90
CA ILE A 20 -14.18 -7.58 5.85
C ILE A 20 -12.72 -8.06 5.67
N ALA A 21 -12.51 -9.37 5.50
CA ALA A 21 -11.17 -9.95 5.29
C ALA A 21 -10.53 -9.48 3.98
N VAL A 22 -11.30 -9.31 2.91
CA VAL A 22 -10.84 -8.77 1.63
C VAL A 22 -10.41 -7.30 1.75
N LEU A 23 -10.92 -6.56 2.74
CA LEU A 23 -10.67 -5.12 2.92
C LEU A 23 -9.55 -4.80 3.94
N ALA A 24 -9.01 -5.82 4.62
CA ALA A 24 -7.92 -5.67 5.57
C ALA A 24 -6.56 -5.17 4.99
N PRO A 25 -6.20 -5.34 3.70
CA PRO A 25 -4.89 -4.91 3.22
C PRO A 25 -4.89 -3.43 2.81
N SER A 26 -5.20 -2.52 3.74
CA SER A 26 -5.09 -1.07 3.50
C SER A 26 -3.99 -0.39 4.34
N GLY A 27 -3.10 -1.18 4.94
CA GLY A 27 -1.96 -0.71 5.74
C GLY A 27 -0.61 -1.35 5.41
N CYS A 28 -0.50 -2.15 4.34
CA CYS A 28 0.79 -2.74 3.96
C CYS A 28 1.74 -1.64 3.47
N VAL A 29 2.85 -1.46 4.20
CA VAL A 29 3.99 -0.63 3.80
C VAL A 29 4.52 -1.19 2.47
N PHE A 30 4.44 -0.39 1.40
CA PHE A 30 4.67 -0.86 0.03
C PHE A 30 6.16 -1.02 -0.27
N LYS A 31 6.69 -2.23 -0.03
CA LYS A 31 8.04 -2.61 -0.44
C LYS A 31 8.04 -2.88 -1.96
N PRO A 32 8.93 -2.26 -2.76
CA PRO A 32 9.02 -2.56 -4.18
C PRO A 32 9.30 -4.05 -4.41
N ALA A 33 8.63 -4.66 -5.39
CA ALA A 33 8.76 -6.10 -5.64
C ALA A 33 10.18 -6.53 -6.03
N TYR A 34 10.91 -5.66 -6.72
CA TYR A 34 12.30 -5.90 -7.12
C TYR A 34 13.31 -5.80 -5.97
N LEU A 35 12.87 -5.35 -4.78
CA LEU A 35 13.76 -5.05 -3.66
C LEU A 35 13.70 -6.15 -2.61
N GLN A 36 14.86 -6.71 -2.27
CA GLN A 36 15.07 -7.40 -1.00
C GLN A 36 15.88 -6.49 -0.08
N GLY A 37 15.49 -6.44 1.19
CA GLY A 37 15.98 -5.39 2.07
C GLY A 37 15.20 -5.27 3.37
N GLU A 38 15.89 -4.73 4.36
CA GLU A 38 15.43 -4.54 5.73
C GLU A 38 14.69 -3.20 5.87
N LYS A 39 13.63 -3.18 6.68
CA LYS A 39 12.90 -1.96 7.00
C LYS A 39 13.72 -1.12 7.99
N THR A 40 13.81 0.18 7.77
CA THR A 40 14.48 1.08 8.73
C THR A 40 13.48 1.76 9.69
N ASP A 41 14.02 2.50 10.65
CA ASP A 41 13.31 3.42 11.55
C ASP A 41 12.57 4.53 10.79
N VAL A 42 13.15 5.03 9.71
CA VAL A 42 12.53 6.05 8.85
C VAL A 42 11.37 5.42 8.08
N PRO A 43 10.18 6.05 8.09
CA PRO A 43 9.01 5.56 7.38
C PRO A 43 9.29 5.31 5.90
N HIS A 44 8.85 4.15 5.41
CA HIS A 44 8.89 3.79 3.99
C HIS A 44 10.30 3.86 3.39
N ARG A 45 11.33 3.64 4.23
CA ARG A 45 12.73 3.47 3.82
C ARG A 45 13.16 2.03 4.07
N TRP A 46 13.85 1.47 3.08
CA TRP A 46 14.42 0.14 3.13
C TRP A 46 15.91 0.22 2.84
N LYS A 47 16.71 -0.48 3.66
CA LYS A 47 18.12 -0.70 3.41
C LYS A 47 18.23 -1.80 2.35
N VAL A 48 18.98 -1.53 1.28
CA VAL A 48 19.09 -2.47 0.16
C VAL A 48 20.06 -3.59 0.53
N GLU A 49 19.58 -4.83 0.41
CA GLU A 49 20.42 -6.03 0.54
C GLU A 49 20.64 -6.65 -0.84
N GLN A 50 19.58 -6.77 -1.63
CA GLN A 50 19.62 -7.31 -2.98
C GLN A 50 18.57 -6.66 -3.87
N LEU A 51 18.91 -6.49 -5.15
CA LEU A 51 18.00 -6.02 -6.20
C LEU A 51 17.78 -7.11 -7.25
N GLU A 52 16.53 -7.40 -7.55
CA GLU A 52 16.15 -8.29 -8.64
C GLU A 52 16.10 -7.51 -9.96
N ILE A 53 17.13 -7.68 -10.78
CA ILE A 53 17.32 -6.93 -12.04
C ILE A 53 16.14 -7.10 -13.01
N LYS A 54 15.50 -8.27 -13.03
CA LYS A 54 14.36 -8.56 -13.91
C LYS A 54 13.14 -7.68 -13.63
N GLY A 55 12.99 -7.21 -12.39
CA GLY A 55 11.88 -6.35 -11.99
C GLY A 55 12.15 -4.85 -12.16
N LEU A 56 13.34 -4.47 -12.61
CA LEU A 56 13.71 -3.07 -12.83
C LEU A 56 13.22 -2.57 -14.18
N SER A 57 12.73 -1.33 -14.18
CA SER A 57 12.53 -0.56 -15.42
C SER A 57 13.85 -0.24 -16.12
N ASP A 58 13.78 0.19 -17.38
CA ASP A 58 14.97 0.46 -18.19
C ASP A 58 15.83 1.57 -17.58
N ASP A 59 15.24 2.65 -17.09
CA ASP A 59 15.97 3.75 -16.45
C ASP A 59 16.60 3.34 -15.11
N GLN A 60 15.91 2.50 -14.34
CA GLN A 60 16.46 1.95 -13.10
C GLN A 60 17.64 1.01 -13.40
N ARG A 61 17.53 0.20 -14.45
CA ARG A 61 18.60 -0.70 -14.89
C ARG A 61 19.81 0.10 -15.37
N ALA A 62 19.61 1.12 -16.20
CA ALA A 62 20.67 2.02 -16.65
C ALA A 62 21.34 2.73 -15.47
N THR A 63 20.56 3.16 -14.47
CA THR A 63 21.12 3.78 -13.25
C THR A 63 21.92 2.77 -12.42
N LEU A 64 21.43 1.53 -12.28
CA LEU A 64 22.13 0.45 -11.59
C LEU A 64 23.46 0.11 -12.29
N GLU A 65 23.48 0.07 -13.61
CA GLU A 65 24.69 -0.19 -14.41
C GLU A 65 25.70 0.97 -14.27
N GLN A 66 25.23 2.22 -14.24
CA GLN A 66 26.08 3.40 -14.16
C GLN A 66 26.67 3.62 -12.75
N ARG A 67 25.87 3.38 -11.70
CA ARG A 67 26.18 3.82 -10.33
C ARG A 67 26.31 2.69 -9.32
N GLY A 68 25.93 1.47 -9.71
CA GLY A 68 25.78 0.36 -8.79
C GLY A 68 24.53 0.46 -7.92
N PRO A 69 24.38 -0.47 -6.96
CA PRO A 69 23.20 -0.54 -6.10
C PRO A 69 23.14 0.65 -5.13
N PRO A 70 21.97 1.26 -4.92
CA PRO A 70 21.79 2.28 -3.90
C PRO A 70 21.88 1.69 -2.49
N THR A 71 22.21 2.52 -1.50
CA THR A 71 22.26 2.13 -0.08
C THR A 71 20.86 1.96 0.48
N PHE A 72 19.95 2.87 0.12
CA PHE A 72 18.55 2.83 0.53
C PHE A 72 17.61 3.08 -0.64
N VAL A 73 16.40 2.56 -0.50
CA VAL A 73 15.26 2.91 -1.36
C VAL A 73 14.16 3.46 -0.47
N ARG A 74 13.52 4.54 -0.92
CA ARG A 74 12.30 5.09 -0.30
C ARG A 74 11.16 5.07 -1.28
N PHE A 75 9.96 4.90 -0.74
CA PHE A 75 8.73 4.83 -1.50
C PHE A 75 7.80 5.98 -1.14
N PHE A 76 7.25 6.59 -2.18
CA PHE A 76 6.29 7.66 -2.11
C PHE A 76 5.19 7.48 -3.16
N ARG A 77 4.24 8.41 -3.12
CA ARG A 77 3.18 8.57 -4.12
C ARG A 77 3.27 9.97 -4.72
N ALA A 78 3.18 10.09 -6.04
CA ALA A 78 3.07 11.40 -6.68
C ALA A 78 1.80 12.13 -6.18
N VAL A 79 1.90 13.43 -5.89
CA VAL A 79 0.79 14.22 -5.31
C VAL A 79 -0.46 14.20 -6.21
N GLN A 80 -0.27 14.38 -7.51
CA GLN A 80 -1.37 14.52 -8.45
C GLN A 80 -1.98 13.16 -8.81
N THR A 81 -1.17 12.24 -9.32
CA THR A 81 -1.62 10.98 -9.92
C THR A 81 -1.70 9.82 -8.94
N ARG A 82 -1.01 9.91 -7.79
CA ARG A 82 -0.79 8.78 -6.86
C ARG A 82 0.02 7.63 -7.47
N ASP A 83 0.72 7.87 -8.57
CA ASP A 83 1.64 6.89 -9.13
C ASP A 83 2.77 6.58 -8.15
N PRO A 84 3.30 5.34 -8.16
CA PRO A 84 4.44 4.98 -7.33
C PRO A 84 5.67 5.80 -7.73
N VAL A 85 6.32 6.37 -6.71
CA VAL A 85 7.58 7.10 -6.86
C VAL A 85 8.61 6.45 -5.95
N PHE A 86 9.78 6.16 -6.50
CA PHE A 86 10.91 5.58 -5.78
C PHE A 86 12.07 6.57 -5.74
N GLU A 87 12.64 6.75 -4.56
CA GLU A 87 13.87 7.52 -4.35
C GLU A 87 14.98 6.53 -4.02
N TRP A 88 16.02 6.50 -4.85
CA TRP A 88 17.23 5.72 -4.61
C TRP A 88 18.27 6.63 -3.97
N ILE A 89 18.82 6.20 -2.84
CA ILE A 89 19.72 7.00 -2.00
C ILE A 89 21.10 6.34 -2.00
N TYR A 90 22.10 7.10 -2.40
CA TYR A 90 23.49 6.71 -2.39
C TYR A 90 24.22 7.52 -1.32
N ILE A 91 24.90 6.82 -0.40
CA ILE A 91 25.78 7.45 0.59
C ILE A 91 27.23 7.24 0.15
N GLY A 92 27.90 8.34 -0.16
CA GLY A 92 29.32 8.36 -0.51
C GLY A 92 30.23 8.25 0.71
N GLN A 93 31.55 8.14 0.47
CA GLN A 93 32.55 7.99 1.53
C GLN A 93 32.71 9.23 2.41
N ASP A 94 32.39 10.42 1.88
CA ASP A 94 32.49 11.71 2.59
C ASP A 94 31.13 12.16 3.15
N ASP A 95 30.25 11.23 3.51
CA ASP A 95 28.86 11.48 3.92
C ASP A 95 28.01 12.25 2.88
N SER A 96 28.48 12.34 1.63
CA SER A 96 27.72 12.93 0.52
C SER A 96 26.49 12.07 0.22
N VAL A 97 25.31 12.67 0.18
CA VAL A 97 24.06 11.98 -0.14
C VAL A 97 23.62 12.37 -1.54
N GLU A 98 23.54 11.38 -2.44
CA GLU A 98 22.96 11.56 -3.76
C GLU A 98 21.59 10.87 -3.85
N LEU A 99 20.64 11.56 -4.47
CA LEU A 99 19.25 11.11 -4.61
C LEU A 99 18.92 10.96 -6.09
N VAL A 100 18.36 9.81 -6.46
CA VAL A 100 17.86 9.57 -7.81
C VAL A 100 16.39 9.19 -7.74
N TRP A 101 15.55 9.95 -8.45
CA TRP A 101 14.10 9.79 -8.43
C TRP A 101 13.60 9.01 -9.63
N PHE A 102 12.66 8.11 -9.38
CA PHE A 102 11.96 7.35 -10.41
C PHE A 102 10.45 7.48 -10.22
N ALA A 103 9.76 8.01 -11.23
CA ALA A 103 8.31 8.09 -11.27
C ALA A 103 7.79 7.18 -12.40
N ALA A 104 6.90 6.24 -12.08
CA ALA A 104 6.36 5.29 -13.05
C ALA A 104 7.44 4.55 -13.88
N GLY A 105 8.59 4.24 -13.26
CA GLY A 105 9.72 3.55 -13.91
C GLY A 105 10.60 4.42 -14.80
N LYS A 106 10.40 5.74 -14.81
CA LYS A 106 11.27 6.69 -15.52
C LYS A 106 12.05 7.54 -14.55
N ARG A 107 13.31 7.83 -14.87
CA ARG A 107 14.14 8.77 -14.11
C ARG A 107 13.58 10.19 -14.30
N VAL A 108 13.45 10.91 -13.19
CA VAL A 108 12.97 12.29 -13.17
C VAL A 108 13.91 13.16 -12.34
N GLU A 109 13.98 14.44 -12.68
CA GLU A 109 14.81 15.41 -11.95
C GLU A 109 14.10 15.93 -10.70
N ASP A 110 12.80 16.20 -10.83
CA ASP A 110 11.95 16.69 -9.73
C ASP A 110 10.56 16.04 -9.80
N VAL A 111 10.00 15.74 -8.63
CA VAL A 111 8.67 15.16 -8.49
C VAL A 111 8.06 15.55 -7.15
N ALA A 112 6.89 16.19 -7.19
CA ALA A 112 6.12 16.46 -5.99
C ALA A 112 5.56 15.16 -5.40
N VAL A 113 6.04 14.79 -4.21
CA VAL A 113 5.67 13.57 -3.50
C VAL A 113 4.84 13.82 -2.26
N ASP A 114 3.93 12.89 -1.98
CA ASP A 114 3.20 12.78 -0.72
C ASP A 114 3.86 11.71 0.15
N SER A 115 4.04 12.02 1.43
CA SER A 115 4.56 11.11 2.44
C SER A 115 3.58 9.99 2.80
N ASP A 116 2.29 10.10 2.46
CA ASP A 116 1.33 9.01 2.63
C ASP A 116 1.48 7.97 1.50
N PRO A 117 2.01 6.77 1.79
CA PRO A 117 2.29 5.73 0.79
C PRO A 117 1.02 5.04 0.24
N SER A 118 -0.14 5.30 0.84
CA SER A 118 -1.38 4.62 0.50
C SER A 118 -1.80 4.85 -0.96
N ALA A 119 -2.54 3.89 -1.50
CA ALA A 119 -3.14 4.04 -2.83
C ALA A 119 -4.20 5.16 -2.87
N PHE A 120 -4.85 5.46 -1.73
CA PHE A 120 -5.96 6.41 -1.65
C PHE A 120 -5.61 7.63 -0.80
N ARG A 121 -5.96 8.81 -1.32
CA ARG A 121 -5.93 10.07 -0.55
C ARG A 121 -6.64 9.91 0.80
N SER A 122 -6.14 10.60 1.82
CA SER A 122 -6.68 10.55 3.18
C SER A 122 -8.19 10.84 3.23
N THR A 123 -8.66 11.81 2.45
CA THR A 123 -10.09 12.18 2.35
C THR A 123 -10.93 11.05 1.77
N THR A 124 -10.47 10.43 0.68
CA THR A 124 -11.15 9.29 0.05
C THR A 124 -11.17 8.09 0.98
N ARG A 125 -10.05 7.79 1.65
CA ARG A 125 -9.97 6.71 2.65
C ARG A 125 -10.93 6.95 3.82
N ARG A 126 -11.01 8.19 4.32
CA ARG A 126 -11.93 8.56 5.40
C ARG A 126 -13.39 8.40 4.96
N ARG A 127 -13.75 8.87 3.76
CA ARG A 127 -15.09 8.68 3.20
C ARG A 127 -15.42 7.20 3.01
N ALA A 128 -14.49 6.40 2.48
CA ALA A 128 -14.66 4.96 2.35
C ALA A 128 -14.89 4.30 3.73
N ARG A 129 -14.09 4.65 4.75
CA ARG A 129 -14.28 4.15 6.13
C ARG A 129 -15.63 4.54 6.71
N ILE A 130 -16.06 5.80 6.54
CA ILE A 130 -17.36 6.28 7.04
C ILE A 130 -18.50 5.55 6.31
N ALA A 131 -18.45 5.46 4.98
CA ALA A 131 -19.44 4.72 4.20
C ALA A 131 -19.52 3.25 4.63
N LEU A 132 -18.38 2.64 4.97
CA LEU A 132 -18.33 1.28 5.47
C LEU A 132 -18.98 1.13 6.85
N LEU A 133 -18.70 2.04 7.77
CA LEU A 133 -19.30 2.04 9.12
C LEU A 133 -20.82 2.24 9.05
N VAL A 134 -21.29 3.17 8.22
CA VAL A 134 -22.72 3.43 8.01
C VAL A 134 -23.39 2.24 7.32
N GLY A 135 -22.77 1.68 6.27
CA GLY A 135 -23.28 0.51 5.55
C GLY A 135 -23.35 -0.75 6.43
N ALA A 136 -22.35 -0.98 7.28
CA ALA A 136 -22.36 -2.08 8.24
C ALA A 136 -23.47 -1.89 9.30
N GLY A 137 -23.64 -0.68 9.83
CA GLY A 137 -24.72 -0.37 10.77
C GLY A 137 -26.11 -0.62 10.18
N ALA A 138 -26.34 -0.18 8.94
CA ALA A 138 -27.63 -0.37 8.25
C ALA A 138 -27.97 -1.84 7.96
N ALA A 139 -26.97 -2.71 7.81
CA ALA A 139 -27.18 -4.15 7.60
C ALA A 139 -27.43 -4.92 8.91
N ILE A 140 -26.88 -4.46 10.03
CA ILE A 140 -26.98 -5.13 11.34
C ILE A 140 -28.34 -4.85 12.01
N VAL A 141 -28.87 -3.63 11.90
CA VAL A 141 -30.12 -3.23 12.60
C VAL A 141 -31.33 -4.10 12.21
N PRO A 142 -31.61 -4.40 10.93
CA PRO A 142 -32.72 -5.28 10.56
C PRO A 142 -32.51 -6.71 11.06
N ALA A 143 -31.27 -7.22 11.07
CA ALA A 143 -30.95 -8.56 11.53
C ALA A 143 -31.13 -8.73 13.05
N VAL A 144 -30.74 -7.72 13.84
CA VAL A 144 -30.95 -7.71 15.29
C VAL A 144 -32.43 -7.56 15.64
N VAL A 145 -33.18 -6.70 14.94
CA VAL A 145 -34.63 -6.57 15.14
C VAL A 145 -35.36 -7.87 14.79
N LEU A 146 -34.99 -8.55 13.69
CA LEU A 146 -35.55 -9.85 13.32
C LEU A 146 -35.21 -10.98 14.31
N LEU A 147 -34.06 -10.91 14.98
CA LEU A 147 -33.66 -11.87 16.02
C LEU A 147 -34.30 -11.57 17.38
N ALA A 148 -34.52 -10.30 17.72
CA ALA A 148 -35.10 -9.87 18.99
C ALA A 148 -36.64 -10.03 19.04
N ASN A 149 -37.30 -10.11 17.88
CA ASN A 149 -38.75 -10.29 17.75
C ASN A 149 -39.16 -11.77 17.49
N ARG A 150 -38.30 -12.72 17.86
CA ARG A 150 -38.55 -14.17 17.87
C ARG A 150 -38.64 -14.71 19.29
#